data_AF-A0A7S1QU84-F1
#
_entry.id   AF-A0A7S1QU84-F1
#
_cell.length_a   1.000
_cell.length_b   1.000
_cell.length_c   1.000
_cell.angle_alpha   90.00
_cell.angle_beta   90.00
_cell.angle_gamma   90.00
#
_symmetry.space_group_name_H-M   'P 1'
#
loop_
_entity.id
_entity.type
_entity.pdbx_description
1 polymer ?
#
loop_
_entity_poly.entity_id
_entity_poly.type
_entity_poly.pdbx_seq_one_letter_code
_entity_poly.pdbx_strand_id
1 'polypeptide(L)'
;QPRATETPMADRLACRGFSVRQLLEFYHEHQQSRSLTAGTLTKDVVRDIVIPQTAEEATCYMDSAFMRARGGPRRAAKLVSHAWGSRFLNTVLNVVLDASGWSSEHLLRVSNLHARAEPSIPKLLSKLEELEGGVCETTYWLCIFAVNQHTSICGDCFGCRGGAGWSKE
;
A
#
# COMPACT_ATOMS: atom_id res chain seq x y z
N GLN A 1 -4.20 35.75 -21.44
CA GLN A 1 -4.83 34.47 -21.04
C GLN A 1 -4.56 34.26 -19.57
N PRO A 2 -5.57 34.01 -18.71
CA PRO A 2 -5.29 33.64 -17.32
C PRO A 2 -4.66 32.24 -17.31
N ARG A 3 -3.49 32.09 -16.68
CA ARG A 3 -2.94 30.75 -16.39
C ARG A 3 -3.97 30.03 -15.52
N ALA A 4 -4.40 28.85 -15.95
CA ALA A 4 -5.11 27.93 -15.07
C ALA A 4 -4.28 27.81 -13.79
N THR A 5 -4.87 28.15 -12.65
CA THR A 5 -4.23 27.99 -11.34
C THR A 5 -3.96 26.50 -11.16
N GLU A 6 -2.70 26.10 -11.15
CA GLU A 6 -2.29 24.72 -10.93
C GLU A 6 -2.89 24.22 -9.60
N THR A 7 -3.47 23.02 -9.62
CA THR A 7 -3.95 22.36 -8.40
C THR A 7 -2.81 22.27 -7.38
N PRO A 8 -2.99 22.74 -6.14
CA PRO A 8 -1.97 22.64 -5.10
C PRO A 8 -1.43 21.21 -4.96
N MET A 9 -0.11 21.07 -4.72
CA MET A 9 0.53 19.76 -4.56
C MET A 9 -0.15 18.90 -3.49
N ALA A 10 -0.56 19.51 -2.39
CA ALA A 10 -1.27 18.84 -1.32
C ALA A 10 -2.59 18.20 -1.80
N ASP A 11 -3.36 18.89 -2.63
CA ASP A 11 -4.61 18.38 -3.18
C ASP A 11 -4.36 17.23 -4.16
N ARG A 12 -3.31 17.36 -4.99
CA ARG A 12 -2.89 16.28 -5.90
C ARG A 12 -2.53 15.02 -5.11
N LEU A 13 -1.72 15.14 -4.07
CA LEU A 13 -1.30 14.02 -3.23
C LEU A 13 -2.47 13.44 -2.43
N ALA A 14 -3.36 14.28 -1.90
CA ALA A 14 -4.55 13.82 -1.17
C ALA A 14 -5.46 12.94 -2.04
N CYS A 15 -5.48 13.17 -3.36
CA CYS A 15 -6.21 12.36 -4.34
C CYS A 15 -5.52 11.05 -4.73
N ARG A 16 -4.37 10.71 -4.15
CA ARG A 16 -3.64 9.45 -4.37
C ARG A 16 -3.78 8.47 -3.21
N GLY A 17 -4.96 8.40 -2.62
CA GLY A 17 -5.31 7.40 -1.61
C GLY A 17 -5.78 6.08 -2.21
N PHE A 18 -5.73 5.02 -1.41
CA PHE A 18 -6.24 3.68 -1.70
C PHE A 18 -7.37 3.31 -0.72
N SER A 19 -8.26 2.40 -1.12
CA SER A 19 -9.25 1.81 -0.21
C SER A 19 -8.69 0.61 0.57
N VAL A 20 -9.30 0.27 1.70
CA VAL A 20 -8.95 -0.96 2.45
C VAL A 20 -8.97 -2.19 1.54
N ARG A 21 -9.96 -2.28 0.65
CA ARG A 21 -10.04 -3.33 -0.37
C ARG A 21 -8.79 -3.40 -1.24
N GLN A 22 -8.37 -2.28 -1.82
CA GLN A 22 -7.18 -2.21 -2.67
C GLN A 22 -5.91 -2.63 -1.91
N LEU A 23 -5.77 -2.24 -0.64
CA LEU A 23 -4.63 -2.65 0.20
C LEU A 23 -4.59 -4.16 0.42
N LEU A 24 -5.75 -4.76 0.74
CA LEU A 24 -5.86 -6.20 0.98
C LEU A 24 -5.65 -6.99 -0.32
N GLU A 25 -6.23 -6.57 -1.44
CA GLU A 25 -6.01 -7.19 -2.74
C GLU A 25 -4.54 -7.11 -3.18
N PHE A 26 -3.87 -5.96 -2.95
CA PHE A 26 -2.43 -5.82 -3.13
C PHE A 26 -1.66 -6.86 -2.31
N TYR A 27 -1.92 -6.95 -1.00
CA TYR A 27 -1.23 -7.92 -0.15
C TYR A 27 -1.48 -9.35 -0.64
N HIS A 28 -2.73 -9.68 -0.97
CA HIS A 28 -3.11 -11.01 -1.39
C HIS A 28 -2.41 -11.45 -2.69
N GLU A 29 -2.41 -10.60 -3.72
CA GLU A 29 -1.79 -10.94 -5.00
C GLU A 29 -0.27 -11.13 -4.87
N HIS A 30 0.37 -10.28 -4.07
CA HIS A 30 1.80 -10.37 -3.81
C HIS A 30 2.19 -11.53 -2.88
N GLN A 31 1.27 -11.93 -1.99
CA GLN A 31 1.39 -13.16 -1.22
C GLN A 31 1.28 -14.40 -2.10
N GLN A 32 0.32 -14.44 -3.05
CA GLN A 32 0.15 -15.56 -3.98
C GLN A 32 1.37 -15.75 -4.90
N SER A 33 1.94 -14.63 -5.37
CA SER A 33 3.17 -14.64 -6.19
C SER A 33 4.46 -14.83 -5.38
N ARG A 34 4.38 -14.95 -4.04
CA ARG A 34 5.51 -15.06 -3.10
C ARG A 34 6.49 -13.88 -3.14
N SER A 35 6.08 -12.74 -3.70
CA SER A 35 6.86 -11.50 -3.66
C SER A 35 6.69 -10.76 -2.33
N LEU A 36 5.67 -11.13 -1.53
CA LEU A 36 5.39 -10.56 -0.23
C LEU A 36 5.07 -11.68 0.76
N THR A 37 5.65 -11.58 1.96
CA THR A 37 5.38 -12.46 3.10
C THR A 37 5.12 -11.61 4.35
N ALA A 38 4.63 -12.23 5.42
CA ALA A 38 4.46 -11.62 6.74
C ALA A 38 5.78 -11.05 7.30
N GLY A 39 6.93 -11.53 6.82
CA GLY A 39 8.25 -11.03 7.20
C GLY A 39 8.74 -9.82 6.39
N THR A 40 8.14 -9.53 5.23
CA THR A 40 8.61 -8.49 4.31
C THR A 40 8.55 -7.11 4.96
N LEU A 41 9.66 -6.37 4.92
CA LEU A 41 9.73 -5.01 5.46
C LEU A 41 9.15 -4.02 4.46
N THR A 42 8.68 -2.87 4.96
CA THR A 42 8.05 -1.85 4.11
C THR A 42 9.00 -1.31 3.05
N LYS A 43 10.30 -1.17 3.37
CA LYS A 43 11.32 -0.78 2.38
C LYS A 43 11.49 -1.81 1.25
N ASP A 44 11.32 -3.09 1.56
CA ASP A 44 11.49 -4.18 0.59
C ASP A 44 10.27 -4.22 -0.34
N VAL A 45 9.06 -3.97 0.18
CA VAL A 45 7.86 -3.76 -0.66
C VAL A 45 8.08 -2.64 -1.68
N VAL A 46 8.67 -1.52 -1.27
CA VAL A 46 8.93 -0.43 -2.22
C VAL A 46 9.95 -0.82 -3.29
N ARG A 47 11.06 -1.43 -2.88
CA ARG A 47 12.16 -1.77 -3.78
C ARG A 47 11.83 -2.91 -4.73
N ASP A 48 11.14 -3.92 -4.24
CA ASP A 48 10.95 -5.18 -4.96
C ASP A 48 9.60 -5.26 -5.66
N ILE A 49 8.64 -4.40 -5.31
CA ILE A 49 7.29 -4.37 -5.90
C ILE A 49 6.97 -3.00 -6.50
N VAL A 50 6.90 -1.95 -5.68
CA VAL A 50 6.37 -0.65 -6.12
C VAL A 50 7.20 -0.03 -7.24
N ILE A 51 8.52 0.10 -7.03
CA ILE A 51 9.42 0.72 -8.00
C ILE A 51 9.43 -0.08 -9.31
N PRO A 52 9.65 -1.41 -9.31
CA PRO A 52 9.63 -2.20 -10.54
C PRO A 52 8.31 -2.09 -11.33
N GLN A 53 7.17 -2.14 -10.64
CA GLN A 53 5.86 -2.11 -11.31
C GLN A 53 5.44 -0.72 -11.80
N THR A 54 6.13 0.33 -11.40
CA THR A 54 5.88 1.71 -11.84
C THR A 54 7.00 2.28 -12.70
N ALA A 55 8.02 1.48 -13.03
CA ALA A 55 9.22 1.93 -13.71
C ALA A 55 8.95 2.43 -15.13
N GLU A 56 8.05 1.78 -15.86
CA GLU A 56 7.73 2.14 -17.24
C GLU A 56 7.12 3.55 -17.36
N GLU A 57 6.15 3.88 -16.50
CA GLU A 57 5.48 5.17 -16.50
C GLU A 57 6.12 6.20 -15.56
N ALA A 58 7.11 5.78 -14.75
CA ALA A 58 7.75 6.57 -13.70
C ALA A 58 6.73 7.36 -12.86
N THR A 59 5.73 6.67 -12.31
CA THR A 59 4.60 7.28 -11.59
C THR A 59 4.42 6.72 -10.17
N CYS A 60 3.46 7.25 -9.40
CA CYS A 60 3.10 6.67 -8.10
C CYS A 60 2.37 5.33 -8.26
N TYR A 61 2.43 4.45 -7.26
CA TYR A 61 1.81 3.13 -7.34
C TYR A 61 0.30 3.18 -7.55
N MET A 62 -0.37 4.20 -7.01
CA MET A 62 -1.81 4.38 -7.22
C MET A 62 -2.19 4.67 -8.67
N ASP A 63 -1.26 5.16 -9.49
CA ASP A 63 -1.46 5.38 -10.91
C ASP A 63 -1.10 4.15 -11.77
N SER A 64 -0.56 3.08 -11.17
CA SER A 64 -0.21 1.83 -11.87
C SER A 64 -1.42 1.12 -12.47
N ALA A 65 -1.18 0.30 -13.49
CA ALA A 65 -2.21 -0.56 -14.10
C ALA A 65 -2.91 -1.46 -13.06
N PHE A 66 -2.15 -2.00 -12.09
CA PHE A 66 -2.68 -2.83 -11.01
C PHE A 66 -3.76 -2.10 -10.19
N MET A 67 -3.47 -0.87 -9.76
CA MET A 67 -4.38 -0.07 -8.93
C MET A 67 -5.55 0.48 -9.75
N ARG A 68 -5.32 0.91 -11.00
CA ARG A 68 -6.39 1.37 -11.91
C ARG A 68 -7.42 0.28 -12.19
N ALA A 69 -6.98 -0.96 -12.39
CA ALA A 69 -7.87 -2.11 -12.57
C ALA A 69 -8.77 -2.38 -11.34
N ARG A 70 -8.40 -1.84 -10.18
CA ARG A 70 -9.09 -1.98 -8.89
C ARG A 70 -9.77 -0.68 -8.44
N GLY A 71 -10.13 0.18 -9.40
CA GLY A 71 -10.85 1.43 -9.14
C GLY A 71 -9.97 2.66 -8.95
N GLY A 72 -8.65 2.52 -9.06
CA GLY A 72 -7.71 3.63 -9.18
C GLY A 72 -7.55 4.50 -7.91
N PRO A 73 -6.84 5.63 -8.06
CA PRO A 73 -6.61 6.57 -6.96
C PRO A 73 -7.90 7.25 -6.52
N ARG A 74 -8.09 7.41 -5.20
CA ARG A 74 -9.22 8.12 -4.60
C ARG A 74 -8.75 9.15 -3.59
N ARG A 75 -9.60 10.13 -3.27
CA ARG A 75 -9.28 11.07 -2.19
C ARG A 75 -9.22 10.33 -0.85
N ALA A 76 -8.08 10.41 -0.17
CA ALA A 76 -7.88 9.81 1.13
C ALA A 76 -8.69 10.54 2.22
N ALA A 77 -9.32 9.78 3.10
CA ALA A 77 -9.95 10.29 4.31
C ALA A 77 -8.96 10.37 5.48
N LYS A 78 -7.95 9.50 5.49
CA LYS A 78 -6.97 9.36 6.57
C LYS A 78 -5.55 9.24 6.03
N LEU A 79 -4.56 9.68 6.81
CA LEU A 79 -3.14 9.48 6.54
C LEU A 79 -2.59 8.39 7.44
N VAL A 80 -1.75 7.50 6.88
CA VAL A 80 -1.07 6.44 7.60
C VAL A 80 0.43 6.69 7.55
N SER A 81 1.06 6.77 8.72
CA SER A 81 2.51 6.78 8.85
C SER A 81 3.04 5.37 9.07
N HIS A 82 4.26 5.12 8.61
CA HIS A 82 4.94 3.84 8.78
C HIS A 82 6.44 4.05 8.98
N ALA A 83 7.13 3.01 9.43
CA ALA A 83 8.58 2.97 9.47
C ALA A 83 9.11 2.00 8.41
N TRP A 84 10.15 2.40 7.68
CA TRP A 84 10.77 1.62 6.61
C TRP A 84 11.25 0.23 7.06
N GLY A 85 11.78 0.14 8.29
CA GLY A 85 12.27 -1.10 8.89
C GLY A 85 11.20 -1.96 9.56
N SER A 86 9.93 -1.57 9.53
CA SER A 86 8.82 -2.37 10.06
C SER A 86 8.23 -3.29 9.00
N ARG A 87 7.71 -4.44 9.44
CA ARG A 87 6.96 -5.37 8.59
C ARG A 87 5.78 -4.65 7.96
N PHE A 88 5.63 -4.79 6.64
CA PHE A 88 4.51 -4.17 5.93
C PHE A 88 3.15 -4.72 6.39
N LEU A 89 3.11 -5.99 6.77
CA LEU A 89 1.92 -6.61 7.36
C LEU A 89 1.39 -5.83 8.58
N ASN A 90 2.27 -5.26 9.42
CA ASN A 90 1.81 -4.47 10.58
C ASN A 90 1.03 -3.23 10.12
N THR A 91 1.49 -2.56 9.07
CA THR A 91 0.76 -1.42 8.47
C THR A 91 -0.60 -1.86 7.94
N VAL A 92 -0.67 -3.00 7.25
CA VAL A 92 -1.92 -3.55 6.72
C VAL A 92 -2.92 -3.85 7.84
N LEU A 93 -2.47 -4.56 8.88
CA LEU A 93 -3.33 -4.91 10.01
C LEU A 93 -3.79 -3.68 10.79
N ASN A 94 -2.93 -2.66 10.96
CA ASN A 94 -3.32 -1.41 11.62
C ASN A 94 -4.37 -0.63 10.82
N VAL A 95 -4.28 -0.62 9.48
CA VAL A 95 -5.33 -0.04 8.62
C VAL A 95 -6.65 -0.79 8.80
N VAL A 96 -6.61 -2.12 8.84
CA VAL A 96 -7.82 -2.93 9.08
C VAL A 96 -8.42 -2.65 10.46
N LEU A 97 -7.60 -2.54 11.51
CA LEU A 97 -8.09 -2.22 12.86
C LEU A 97 -8.76 -0.85 12.91
N ASP A 98 -8.12 0.18 12.34
CA ASP A 98 -8.69 1.53 12.31
C ASP A 98 -9.96 1.61 11.46
N ALA A 99 -10.04 0.90 10.34
CA ALA A 99 -11.22 0.91 9.47
C ALA A 99 -12.41 0.15 10.08
N SER A 100 -12.15 -0.99 10.74
CA SER A 100 -13.19 -1.89 11.27
C SER A 100 -13.63 -1.54 12.69
N GLY A 101 -12.82 -0.81 13.45
CA GLY A 101 -13.02 -0.61 14.89
C GLY A 101 -12.86 -1.89 15.72
N TRP A 102 -12.32 -2.96 15.14
CA TRP A 102 -12.10 -4.23 15.85
C TRP A 102 -11.00 -4.13 16.89
N SER A 103 -11.07 -5.01 17.90
CA SER A 103 -9.94 -5.27 18.77
C SER A 103 -8.88 -6.12 18.06
N SER A 104 -7.62 -6.01 18.51
CA SER A 104 -6.53 -6.87 18.02
C SER A 104 -6.85 -8.35 18.19
N GLU A 105 -7.51 -8.74 19.29
CA GLU A 105 -7.93 -10.13 19.53
C GLU A 105 -8.93 -10.62 18.46
N HIS A 106 -9.91 -9.78 18.11
CA HIS A 106 -10.86 -10.08 17.04
C HIS A 106 -10.13 -10.25 15.71
N LEU A 107 -9.24 -9.33 15.36
CA LEU A 107 -8.47 -9.39 14.13
C LEU A 107 -7.68 -10.69 14.03
N LEU A 108 -6.95 -11.08 15.07
CA LEU A 108 -6.15 -12.30 15.10
C LEU A 108 -7.01 -13.55 14.84
N ARG A 109 -8.18 -13.62 15.48
CA ARG A 109 -9.15 -14.70 15.30
C ARG A 109 -9.70 -14.77 13.86
N VAL A 110 -10.05 -13.63 13.27
CA VAL A 110 -10.61 -13.59 11.90
C VAL A 110 -9.54 -13.91 10.85
N SER A 111 -8.38 -13.27 10.97
CA SER A 111 -7.23 -13.43 10.06
C SER A 111 -6.57 -14.81 10.13
N ASN A 112 -6.88 -15.60 11.16
CA ASN A 112 -6.18 -16.84 11.51
C ASN A 112 -4.68 -16.60 11.76
N LEU A 113 -4.34 -15.42 12.26
CA LEU A 113 -2.96 -15.00 12.48
C LEU A 113 -2.47 -15.55 13.81
N HIS A 114 -1.81 -16.69 13.76
CA HIS A 114 -1.00 -17.23 14.86
C HIS A 114 0.48 -16.85 14.64
N ALA A 115 1.32 -16.97 15.67
CA ALA A 115 2.70 -16.49 15.65
C ALA A 115 3.47 -16.92 14.37
N ARG A 116 3.67 -15.96 13.44
CA ARG A 116 4.36 -16.08 12.13
C ARG A 116 3.58 -16.72 10.98
N ALA A 117 2.28 -16.97 11.13
CA ALA A 117 1.44 -17.41 10.02
C ALA A 117 1.14 -16.25 9.05
N GLU A 118 0.84 -16.56 7.79
CA GLU A 118 0.25 -15.58 6.88
C GLU A 118 -1.23 -15.39 7.19
N PRO A 119 -1.76 -14.15 7.09
CA PRO A 119 -3.19 -13.94 7.23
C PRO A 119 -3.95 -14.52 6.03
N SER A 120 -5.16 -15.02 6.27
CA SER A 120 -6.10 -15.32 5.19
C SER A 120 -6.79 -14.04 4.74
N ILE A 121 -6.25 -13.39 3.69
CA ILE A 121 -6.82 -12.16 3.15
C ILE A 121 -8.26 -12.33 2.62
N PRO A 122 -8.61 -13.40 1.88
CA PRO A 122 -10.00 -13.59 1.44
C PRO A 122 -11.00 -13.67 2.60
N LYS A 123 -10.61 -14.31 3.71
CA LYS A 123 -11.43 -14.38 4.92
C LYS A 123 -11.55 -13.02 5.60
N LEU A 124 -10.49 -12.23 5.64
CA LEU A 124 -10.52 -10.86 6.15
C LEU A 124 -11.46 -9.98 5.32
N LEU A 125 -11.32 -9.99 3.99
CA LEU A 125 -12.20 -9.23 3.09
C LEU A 125 -13.67 -9.60 3.30
N SER A 126 -14.00 -10.89 3.26
CA SER A 126 -15.38 -11.36 3.49
C SER A 126 -15.94 -10.88 4.82
N LYS A 127 -15.14 -10.87 5.90
CA LYS A 127 -15.59 -10.41 7.22
C LYS A 127 -15.72 -8.89 7.33
N LEU A 128 -14.93 -8.13 6.58
CA LEU A 128 -15.06 -6.67 6.52
C LEU A 128 -16.27 -6.25 5.67
N GLU A 129 -16.64 -7.01 4.66
CA GLU A 129 -17.84 -6.79 3.83
C GLU A 129 -19.15 -7.04 4.58
N GLU A 130 -19.13 -7.88 5.61
CA GLU A 130 -20.27 -8.08 6.52
C GLU A 130 -20.53 -6.87 7.43
N LEU A 131 -19.58 -5.93 7.56
CA LEU A 131 -19.74 -4.74 8.38
C LEU A 131 -20.53 -3.65 7.64
N GLU A 132 -21.43 -2.99 8.37
CA GLU A 132 -22.13 -1.81 7.87
C GLU A 132 -21.17 -0.63 7.65
N GLY A 133 -21.57 0.32 6.80
CA GLY A 133 -20.83 1.58 6.60
C GLY A 133 -19.72 1.52 5.55
N GLY A 134 -19.57 0.41 4.82
CA GLY A 134 -18.65 0.33 3.68
C GLY A 134 -17.18 0.35 4.09
N VAL A 135 -16.82 -0.38 5.15
CA VAL A 135 -15.46 -0.43 5.73
C VAL A 135 -14.39 -0.66 4.66
N CYS A 136 -14.62 -1.59 3.72
CA CYS A 136 -13.73 -1.89 2.60
C CYS A 136 -13.42 -0.68 1.69
N GLU A 137 -14.31 0.32 1.65
CA GLU A 137 -14.19 1.51 0.82
C GLU A 137 -13.57 2.70 1.57
N THR A 138 -13.26 2.56 2.87
CA THR A 138 -12.53 3.59 3.64
C THR A 138 -11.17 3.84 2.99
N THR A 139 -10.85 5.12 2.74
CA THR A 139 -9.65 5.50 2.00
C THR A 139 -8.53 6.04 2.87
N TYR A 140 -7.32 5.60 2.58
CA TYR A 140 -6.10 5.94 3.28
C TYR A 140 -5.04 6.47 2.32
N TRP A 141 -4.16 7.29 2.85
CA TRP A 141 -2.96 7.75 2.18
C TRP A 141 -1.74 7.12 2.84
N LEU A 142 -0.87 6.49 2.05
CA LEU A 142 0.40 5.93 2.50
C LEU A 142 1.46 6.29 1.47
N CYS A 143 2.56 6.88 1.92
CA CYS A 143 3.52 7.48 0.99
C CYS A 143 4.08 6.48 -0.01
N ILE A 144 4.27 5.20 0.37
CA ILE A 144 4.78 4.16 -0.52
C ILE A 144 3.92 3.95 -1.76
N PHE A 145 2.61 4.23 -1.70
CA PHE A 145 1.71 4.08 -2.83
C PHE A 145 1.37 5.41 -3.50
N ALA A 146 1.27 6.48 -2.70
CA ALA A 146 0.74 7.75 -3.15
C ALA A 146 1.79 8.71 -3.75
N VAL A 147 3.07 8.48 -3.44
CA VAL A 147 4.19 9.28 -3.97
C VAL A 147 4.90 8.51 -5.08
N ASN A 148 5.39 9.25 -6.07
CA ASN A 148 6.27 8.71 -7.10
C ASN A 148 7.63 8.36 -6.49
N GLN A 149 7.83 7.07 -6.19
CA GLN A 149 9.06 6.59 -5.56
C GLN A 149 10.28 6.81 -6.46
N HIS A 150 10.11 6.93 -7.78
CA HIS A 150 11.22 7.20 -8.70
C HIS A 150 11.83 8.58 -8.43
N THR A 151 11.01 9.58 -8.14
CA THR A 151 11.47 10.95 -7.84
C THR A 151 12.03 11.11 -6.44
N SER A 152 11.67 10.24 -5.49
CA SER A 152 12.01 10.41 -4.07
C SER A 152 13.09 9.46 -3.57
N ILE A 153 13.34 8.35 -4.29
CA ILE A 153 14.24 7.28 -3.84
C ILE A 153 15.32 7.00 -4.88
N CYS A 154 14.94 6.98 -6.16
CA CYS A 154 15.77 6.47 -7.25
C CYS A 154 16.90 7.43 -7.70
N GLY A 155 17.11 8.55 -6.99
CA GLY A 155 18.21 9.50 -7.22
C GLY A 155 18.97 9.92 -5.96
N ASP A 156 18.42 9.71 -4.75
CA ASP A 156 18.97 10.34 -3.55
C ASP A 156 19.84 9.44 -2.67
N CYS A 157 19.64 8.11 -2.64
CA CYS A 157 20.44 7.19 -1.78
C CYS A 157 20.27 5.68 -2.09
N PHE A 158 19.48 5.31 -3.10
CA PHE A 158 19.15 3.91 -3.37
C PHE A 158 19.13 3.68 -4.89
N GLY A 159 20.30 3.38 -5.46
CA GLY A 159 20.43 3.17 -6.90
C GLY A 159 19.39 2.19 -7.44
N CYS A 160 18.64 2.61 -8.46
CA CYS A 160 17.75 1.72 -9.20
C CYS A 160 18.60 0.60 -9.83
N ARG A 161 18.10 -0.64 -9.88
CA ARG A 161 18.81 -1.77 -10.49
C ARG A 161 19.15 -1.49 -11.96
N GLY A 162 20.42 -1.17 -12.23
CA GLY A 162 21.02 -1.34 -13.54
C GLY A 162 21.80 -2.66 -13.57
N GLY A 163 21.23 -3.72 -14.16
CA GLY A 163 21.91 -4.92 -14.70
C GLY A 163 22.77 -5.82 -13.79
N ALA A 164 23.36 -5.33 -12.70
CA ALA A 164 24.21 -6.06 -11.78
C ALA A 164 23.75 -5.75 -10.35
N GLY A 165 23.69 -6.79 -9.51
CA GLY A 165 23.03 -6.76 -8.21
C GLY A 165 23.50 -5.66 -7.24
N TRP A 166 22.69 -5.47 -6.19
CA TRP A 166 22.88 -4.46 -5.14
C TRP A 166 24.24 -4.58 -4.46
N SER A 167 25.11 -3.58 -4.60
CA SER A 167 26.24 -3.35 -3.69
C SER A 167 25.81 -2.38 -2.59
N LYS A 168 26.19 -2.68 -1.35
CA LYS A 168 26.15 -1.70 -0.25
C LYS A 168 27.30 -0.73 -0.46
N GLU A 169 27.02 0.56 -0.44
CA GLU A 169 27.98 1.53 0.13
C GLU A 169 27.82 1.52 1.65
#